data_AF-A0A1V5AQ88-F1
#
_entry.id   AF-A0A1V5AQ88-F1
#
_cell.length_a   1.000
_cell.length_b   1.000
_cell.length_c   1.000
_cell.angle_alpha   90.00
_cell.angle_beta   90.00
_cell.angle_gamma   90.00
#
_symmetry.space_group_name_H-M   'P 1'
#
loop_
_entity.id
_entity.type
_entity.pdbx_description
1 polymer ?
#
loop_
_entity_poly.entity_id
_entity_poly.type
_entity_poly.pdbx_seq_one_letter_code
_entity_poly.pdbx_strand_id
1 'polypeptide(L)'
;MSVENFIEFWRDKGGAESRMAQRYLAAREDFESSHREMLKCLRPKASGKMTLLVLRDADAVVARFEGAEKILNDVAHDIEQFEELAGNHTLDMLARERQRLKRALDNAVYATKTATLRQIRNNRAKSAEEAVTTAEVLDCAAKRDRIAEDLGPKLKDIETRIKQARAILAKY
;
A
#
# COMPACT_ATOMS: atom_id res chain seq x y z
N MET A 1 -12.28 4.31 3.21
CA MET A 1 -11.85 4.57 4.60
C MET A 1 -11.51 6.06 4.68
N SER A 2 -11.55 6.68 5.86
CA SER A 2 -11.20 8.11 5.97
C SER A 2 -9.78 8.26 6.51
N VAL A 3 -9.11 9.34 6.10
CA VAL A 3 -7.75 9.68 6.55
C VAL A 3 -7.68 9.70 8.08
N GLU A 4 -8.73 10.15 8.77
CA GLU A 4 -8.80 10.19 10.23
C GLU A 4 -8.62 8.83 10.89
N ASN A 5 -9.22 7.77 10.30
CA ASN A 5 -9.07 6.41 10.82
C ASN A 5 -7.63 5.92 10.67
N PHE A 6 -6.97 6.26 9.56
CA PHE A 6 -5.56 5.94 9.34
C PHE A 6 -4.68 6.61 10.40
N ILE A 7 -4.90 7.91 10.65
CA ILE A 7 -4.14 8.68 11.65
C ILE A 7 -4.36 8.10 13.05
N GLU A 8 -5.62 7.85 13.43
CA GLU A 8 -5.93 7.29 14.75
C GLU A 8 -5.27 5.94 14.97
N PHE A 9 -5.26 5.09 13.94
CA PHE A 9 -4.63 3.79 14.00
C PHE A 9 -3.09 3.86 14.17
N TRP A 10 -2.42 4.85 13.57
CA TRP A 10 -0.96 4.94 13.51
C TRP A 10 -0.31 5.93 14.47
N ARG A 11 -1.08 6.82 15.11
CA ARG A 11 -0.62 7.91 15.99
C ARG A 11 0.46 7.52 16.99
N ASP A 12 0.31 6.37 17.66
CA ASP A 12 1.18 5.95 18.76
C ASP A 12 2.05 4.72 18.41
N LYS A 13 2.19 4.43 17.11
CA LYS A 13 2.95 3.29 16.60
C LYS A 13 4.30 3.74 16.03
N GLY A 14 5.19 2.78 15.79
CA GLY A 14 6.42 2.99 15.03
C GLY A 14 6.27 2.52 13.57
N GLY A 15 7.19 2.95 12.70
CA GLY A 15 7.23 2.52 11.29
C GLY A 15 7.01 3.65 10.30
N ALA A 16 7.03 3.31 9.02
CA ALA A 16 6.89 4.30 7.94
C ALA A 16 5.46 4.84 7.85
N GLU A 17 4.46 3.99 8.10
CA GLU A 17 3.05 4.37 8.17
C GLU A 17 2.79 5.39 9.28
N SER A 18 3.42 5.21 10.44
CA SER A 18 3.39 6.18 11.53
C SER A 18 4.04 7.52 11.15
N ARG A 19 5.18 7.50 10.46
CA ARG A 19 5.81 8.74 9.96
C ARG A 19 4.92 9.49 8.98
N MET A 20 4.21 8.77 8.10
CA MET A 20 3.21 9.36 7.20
C MET A 20 2.06 10.01 7.99
N ALA A 21 1.54 9.33 9.01
CA ALA A 21 0.50 9.90 9.88
C ALA A 21 1.00 11.14 10.66
N GLN A 22 2.21 11.11 11.18
CA GLN A 22 2.84 12.26 11.85
C GLN A 22 3.05 13.42 10.88
N ARG A 23 3.45 13.14 9.63
CA ARG A 23 3.62 14.16 8.60
C ARG A 23 2.30 14.82 8.23
N TYR A 24 1.20 14.07 8.19
CA TYR A 24 -0.14 14.63 8.01
C TYR A 24 -0.53 15.55 9.17
N LEU A 25 -0.31 15.13 10.41
CA LEU A 25 -0.60 15.94 11.60
C LEU A 25 0.21 17.25 11.60
N ALA A 26 1.49 17.20 11.26
CA ALA A 26 2.34 18.38 11.12
C ALA A 26 1.85 19.30 9.98
N ALA A 27 1.52 18.75 8.81
CA ALA A 27 0.99 19.52 7.69
C ALA A 27 -0.35 20.20 8.04
N ARG A 28 -1.20 19.53 8.82
CA ARG A 28 -2.45 20.10 9.31
C ARG A 28 -2.20 21.24 10.28
N GLU A 29 -1.27 21.11 11.21
CA GLU A 29 -0.89 22.18 12.13
C GLU A 29 -0.33 23.40 11.38
N ASP A 30 0.53 23.17 10.39
CA ASP A 30 1.08 24.22 9.52
C ASP A 30 -0.02 24.92 8.72
N PHE A 31 -0.98 24.18 8.19
CA PHE A 31 -2.15 24.72 7.50
C PHE A 31 -3.01 25.56 8.44
N GLU A 32 -3.36 25.05 9.62
CA GLU A 32 -4.17 25.77 10.61
C GLU A 32 -3.45 27.04 11.10
N SER A 33 -2.13 26.99 11.27
CA SER A 33 -1.30 28.14 11.63
C SER A 33 -1.30 29.20 10.52
N SER A 34 -1.05 28.78 9.28
CA SER A 34 -1.04 29.66 8.10
C SER A 34 -2.43 30.27 7.84
N HIS A 35 -3.50 29.51 8.07
CA HIS A 35 -4.88 29.99 7.97
C HIS A 35 -5.20 31.05 9.04
N ARG A 36 -4.73 30.86 10.29
CA ARG A 36 -4.89 31.87 11.34
C ARG A 36 -4.10 33.15 11.03
N GLU A 37 -2.91 33.06 10.45
CA GLU A 37 -2.17 34.23 9.94
C GLU A 37 -2.92 34.90 8.79
N MET A 38 -3.43 34.10 7.84
CA MET A 38 -4.48 34.37 6.85
C MET A 38 -5.49 35.41 7.32
N LEU A 39 -6.27 34.97 8.31
CA LEU A 39 -7.40 35.68 8.87
C LEU A 39 -7.00 36.97 9.61
N LYS A 40 -5.80 37.02 10.22
CA LYS A 40 -5.32 38.25 10.89
C LYS A 40 -5.06 39.40 9.91
N CYS A 41 -4.82 39.09 8.64
CA CYS A 41 -4.67 40.09 7.57
C CYS A 41 -6.02 40.61 7.04
N LEU A 42 -7.15 40.03 7.47
CA LEU A 42 -8.49 40.49 7.12
C LEU A 42 -9.04 41.40 8.23
N ARG A 43 -9.58 42.58 7.85
CA ARG A 43 -10.42 43.37 8.75
C ARG A 43 -11.80 43.63 8.15
N PRO A 44 -12.86 43.65 8.99
CA PRO A 44 -14.16 44.11 8.55
C PRO A 44 -14.09 45.61 8.24
N LYS A 45 -14.52 45.99 7.04
CA LYS A 45 -14.79 47.39 6.72
C LYS A 45 -16.10 47.79 7.42
N ALA A 46 -16.20 49.04 7.88
CA ALA A 46 -17.41 49.56 8.56
C ALA A 46 -18.72 49.40 7.74
N SER A 47 -18.63 49.06 6.45
CA SER A 47 -19.76 48.81 5.54
C SER A 47 -20.10 47.32 5.34
N GLY A 48 -19.65 46.40 6.20
CA GLY A 48 -20.04 44.98 6.18
C GLY A 48 -19.37 44.10 5.10
N LYS A 49 -18.49 44.65 4.26
CA LYS A 49 -17.67 43.87 3.32
C LYS A 49 -16.25 43.70 3.89
N MET A 50 -15.79 42.45 4.01
CA MET A 50 -14.39 42.14 4.32
C MET A 50 -13.50 42.68 3.20
N THR A 51 -12.46 43.45 3.52
CA THR A 51 -11.44 43.86 2.55
C THR A 51 -10.09 43.39 3.05
N LEU A 52 -9.30 42.71 2.21
CA LEU A 52 -7.90 42.42 2.50
C LEU A 52 -7.18 43.75 2.70
N LEU A 53 -6.64 43.96 3.89
CA LEU A 53 -5.69 45.04 4.10
C LEU A 53 -4.40 44.54 3.46
N VAL A 54 -3.93 45.22 2.41
CA VAL A 54 -2.59 45.00 1.88
C VAL A 54 -1.60 45.49 2.93
N LEU A 55 -1.39 44.68 3.96
CA LEU A 55 -0.23 44.76 4.82
C LEU A 55 0.98 44.43 3.92
N ARG A 56 2.13 45.06 4.18
CA ARG A 56 3.39 44.61 3.58
C ARG A 56 3.49 43.09 3.79
N ASP A 57 3.81 42.36 2.73
CA ASP A 57 3.96 40.90 2.70
C ASP A 57 2.68 40.06 2.56
N ALA A 58 1.54 40.66 2.16
CA ALA A 58 0.31 39.90 1.87
C ALA A 58 0.52 38.74 0.89
N ASP A 59 1.31 38.93 -0.17
CA ASP A 59 1.64 37.89 -1.15
C ASP A 59 2.42 36.73 -0.52
N ALA A 60 3.32 37.04 0.44
CA ALA A 60 4.10 36.02 1.14
C ALA A 60 3.22 35.18 2.09
N VAL A 61 2.23 35.81 2.75
CA VAL A 61 1.26 35.12 3.61
C VAL A 61 0.35 34.21 2.79
N VAL A 62 -0.14 34.69 1.63
CA VAL A 62 -0.95 33.87 0.71
C VAL A 62 -0.14 32.69 0.17
N ALA A 63 1.09 32.92 -0.30
CA ALA A 63 1.95 31.85 -0.80
C ALA A 63 2.27 30.79 0.27
N ARG A 64 2.44 31.20 1.53
CA ARG A 64 2.63 30.29 2.67
C ARG A 64 1.38 29.43 2.92
N PHE A 65 0.19 30.04 2.89
CA PHE A 65 -1.07 29.32 3.04
C PHE A 65 -1.29 28.30 1.92
N GLU A 66 -1.14 28.71 0.66
CA GLU A 66 -1.28 27.83 -0.51
C GLU A 66 -0.25 26.68 -0.47
N GLY A 67 0.98 26.97 -0.04
CA GLY A 67 2.01 25.95 0.15
C GLY A 67 1.65 24.92 1.24
N ALA A 68 1.13 25.38 2.37
CA ALA A 68 0.70 24.50 3.46
C ALA A 68 -0.53 23.66 3.06
N GLU A 69 -1.51 24.26 2.38
CA GLU A 69 -2.68 23.56 1.83
C GLU A 69 -2.27 22.47 0.86
N LYS A 70 -1.34 22.79 -0.06
CA LYS A 70 -0.81 21.80 -1.01
C LYS A 70 -0.16 20.62 -0.31
N ILE A 71 0.72 20.88 0.67
CA ILE A 71 1.39 19.80 1.42
C ILE A 71 0.35 18.94 2.15
N LEU A 72 -0.65 19.55 2.79
CA LEU A 72 -1.71 18.79 3.47
C LEU A 72 -2.47 17.88 2.50
N ASN A 73 -2.85 18.41 1.34
CA ASN A 73 -3.56 17.67 0.30
C ASN A 73 -2.69 16.55 -0.30
N ASP A 74 -1.40 16.81 -0.54
CA ASP A 74 -0.46 15.82 -1.07
C ASP A 74 -0.31 14.63 -0.10
N VAL A 75 -0.20 14.89 1.21
CA VAL A 75 -0.09 13.84 2.23
C VAL A 75 -1.41 13.10 2.42
N ALA A 76 -2.55 13.81 2.39
CA ALA A 76 -3.88 13.19 2.42
C ALA A 76 -4.05 12.21 1.25
N HIS A 77 -3.67 12.65 0.04
CA HIS A 77 -3.74 11.83 -1.15
C HIS A 77 -2.84 10.61 -1.09
N ASP A 78 -1.61 10.76 -0.57
CA ASP A 78 -0.70 9.62 -0.35
C ASP A 78 -1.30 8.58 0.62
N ILE A 79 -1.99 9.02 1.69
CA ILE A 79 -2.69 8.13 2.62
C ILE A 79 -3.81 7.38 1.91
N GLU A 80 -4.66 8.08 1.14
CA GLU A 80 -5.76 7.47 0.40
C GLU A 80 -5.25 6.43 -0.62
N GLN A 81 -4.23 6.78 -1.40
CA GLN A 81 -3.60 5.85 -2.35
C GLN A 81 -2.99 4.64 -1.65
N PHE A 82 -2.34 4.85 -0.49
CA PHE A 82 -1.79 3.76 0.29
C PHE A 82 -2.89 2.81 0.77
N GLU A 83 -3.99 3.33 1.31
CA GLU A 83 -5.11 2.52 1.80
C GLU A 83 -5.82 1.78 0.67
N GLU A 84 -5.97 2.40 -0.50
CA GLU A 84 -6.52 1.75 -1.70
C GLU A 84 -5.64 0.56 -2.12
N LEU A 85 -4.33 0.77 -2.18
CA LEU A 85 -3.38 -0.29 -2.52
C LEU A 85 -3.35 -1.39 -1.45
N ALA A 86 -3.32 -1.05 -0.17
CA ALA A 86 -3.24 -1.99 0.94
C ALA A 86 -4.57 -2.70 1.22
N GLY A 87 -5.69 -2.09 0.85
CA GLY A 87 -7.05 -2.49 1.22
C GLY A 87 -7.39 -2.29 2.70
N ASN A 88 -6.48 -1.66 3.48
CA ASN A 88 -6.61 -1.38 4.90
C ASN A 88 -5.49 -0.40 5.36
N HIS A 89 -5.43 -0.08 6.65
CA HIS A 89 -4.40 0.77 7.25
C HIS A 89 -2.99 0.15 7.26
N THR A 90 -2.77 -1.09 6.79
CA THR A 90 -1.48 -1.80 6.93
C THR A 90 -1.15 -2.68 5.73
N LEU A 91 0.15 -2.90 5.48
CA LEU A 91 0.62 -3.87 4.49
C LEU A 91 0.50 -5.34 4.95
N ASP A 92 0.19 -5.60 6.21
CA ASP A 92 0.20 -6.94 6.79
C ASP A 92 -0.78 -7.89 6.09
N MET A 93 -1.96 -7.38 5.71
CA MET A 93 -2.95 -8.19 5.00
C MET A 93 -2.42 -8.67 3.64
N LEU A 94 -1.84 -7.75 2.86
CA LEU A 94 -1.20 -8.11 1.59
C LEU A 94 -0.02 -9.06 1.79
N ALA A 95 0.80 -8.85 2.81
CA ALA A 95 1.94 -9.71 3.11
C ALA A 95 1.51 -11.13 3.49
N ARG A 96 0.45 -11.28 4.31
CA ARG A 96 -0.14 -12.57 4.66
C ARG A 96 -0.74 -13.26 3.44
N GLU A 97 -1.45 -12.53 2.60
CA GLU A 97 -2.05 -13.08 1.39
C GLU A 97 -0.99 -13.53 0.39
N ARG A 98 0.04 -12.71 0.15
CA ARG A 98 1.22 -13.08 -0.63
C ARG A 98 1.83 -14.39 -0.14
N GLN A 99 2.04 -14.50 1.18
CA GLN A 99 2.62 -15.70 1.77
C GLN A 99 1.71 -16.93 1.60
N ARG A 100 0.38 -16.75 1.71
CA ARG A 100 -0.59 -17.83 1.47
C ARG A 100 -0.53 -18.33 0.02
N LEU A 101 -0.55 -17.42 -0.96
CA LEU A 101 -0.49 -17.75 -2.38
C LEU A 101 0.83 -18.42 -2.75
N LYS A 102 1.95 -17.89 -2.26
CA LYS A 102 3.28 -18.48 -2.48
C LYS A 102 3.35 -19.91 -1.95
N ARG A 103 2.87 -20.15 -0.72
CA ARG A 103 2.80 -21.50 -0.15
C ARG A 103 1.94 -22.46 -0.98
N ALA A 104 0.81 -21.99 -1.51
CA ALA A 104 -0.05 -22.84 -2.34
C ALA A 104 0.66 -23.27 -3.64
N LEU A 105 1.37 -22.34 -4.29
CA LEU A 105 2.19 -22.63 -5.47
C LEU A 105 3.34 -23.59 -5.15
N ASP A 106 4.08 -23.31 -4.07
CA ASP A 106 5.18 -24.17 -3.61
C ASP A 106 4.69 -25.58 -3.31
N ASN A 107 3.57 -25.72 -2.58
CA ASN A 107 2.96 -27.01 -2.27
C ASN A 107 2.58 -27.80 -3.53
N ALA A 108 2.08 -27.14 -4.57
CA ALA A 108 1.76 -27.78 -5.83
C ALA A 108 3.03 -28.33 -6.53
N VAL A 109 4.13 -27.55 -6.52
CA VAL A 109 5.43 -27.99 -7.04
C VAL A 109 5.97 -29.18 -6.24
N TYR A 110 5.91 -29.11 -4.90
CA TYR A 110 6.34 -30.20 -4.02
C TYR A 110 5.50 -31.46 -4.21
N ALA A 111 4.20 -31.35 -4.46
CA ALA A 111 3.34 -32.49 -4.75
C ALA A 111 3.78 -33.22 -6.02
N THR A 112 4.05 -32.50 -7.11
CA THR A 112 4.58 -33.09 -8.35
C THR A 112 5.92 -33.78 -8.11
N LYS A 113 6.87 -33.12 -7.43
CA LYS A 113 8.18 -33.69 -7.10
C LYS A 113 8.06 -34.96 -6.26
N THR A 114 7.17 -34.95 -5.28
CA THR A 114 6.93 -36.10 -4.38
C THR A 114 6.31 -37.28 -5.13
N ALA A 115 5.36 -37.01 -6.04
CA ALA A 115 4.78 -38.04 -6.91
C ALA A 115 5.86 -38.68 -7.80
N THR A 116 6.75 -37.88 -8.40
CA THR A 116 7.88 -38.39 -9.21
C THR A 116 8.80 -39.29 -8.40
N LEU A 117 9.24 -38.83 -7.22
CA LEU A 117 10.11 -39.62 -6.34
C LEU A 117 9.43 -40.92 -5.88
N ARG A 118 8.12 -40.89 -5.65
CA ARG A 118 7.34 -42.07 -5.27
C ARG A 118 7.32 -43.12 -6.38
N GLN A 119 7.19 -42.73 -7.65
CA GLN A 119 7.24 -43.69 -8.76
C GLN A 119 8.60 -44.40 -8.85
N ILE A 120 9.69 -43.63 -8.69
CA ILE A 120 11.05 -44.17 -8.69
C ILE A 120 11.25 -45.13 -7.51
N ARG A 121 10.90 -44.69 -6.29
CA ARG A 121 11.09 -45.48 -5.07
C ARG A 121 10.31 -46.79 -5.07
N ASN A 122 9.14 -46.80 -5.70
CA ASN A 122 8.29 -47.97 -5.78
C ASN A 122 8.60 -48.85 -7.01
N ASN A 123 9.72 -48.62 -7.70
CA ASN A 123 10.14 -49.32 -8.92
C ASN A 123 9.10 -49.31 -10.06
N ARG A 124 8.21 -48.30 -10.07
CA ARG A 124 7.23 -48.09 -11.15
C ARG A 124 7.82 -47.30 -12.32
N ALA A 125 8.96 -46.66 -12.11
CA ALA A 125 9.76 -45.99 -13.12
C ALA A 125 11.25 -46.18 -12.78
N LYS A 126 12.10 -46.40 -13.79
CA LYS A 126 13.55 -46.61 -13.62
C LYS A 126 14.33 -45.31 -13.55
N SER A 127 13.76 -44.21 -14.04
CA SER A 127 14.35 -42.88 -14.02
C SER A 127 13.30 -41.81 -13.76
N ALA A 128 13.75 -40.57 -13.50
CA ALA A 128 12.87 -39.42 -13.37
C ALA A 128 12.13 -39.11 -14.69
N GLU A 129 12.76 -39.34 -15.84
CA GLU A 129 12.16 -39.11 -17.16
C GLU A 129 10.99 -40.05 -17.41
N GLU A 130 11.13 -41.32 -17.04
CA GLU A 130 10.04 -42.31 -17.12
C GLU A 130 8.96 -42.03 -16.07
N ALA A 131 9.33 -41.54 -14.88
CA ALA A 131 8.36 -41.21 -13.84
C ALA A 131 7.42 -40.06 -14.25
N VAL A 132 7.90 -39.09 -15.03
CA VAL A 132 7.12 -37.92 -15.46
C VAL A 132 5.98 -38.29 -16.42
N THR A 133 6.05 -39.43 -17.11
CA THR A 133 4.98 -39.90 -18.01
C THR A 133 3.92 -40.75 -17.31
N THR A 134 4.10 -41.06 -16.03
CA THR A 134 3.11 -41.82 -15.25
C THR A 134 1.85 -40.99 -14.98
N ALA A 135 0.69 -41.65 -14.96
CA ALA A 135 -0.60 -40.99 -14.72
C ALA A 135 -0.64 -40.17 -13.41
N GLU A 136 -0.07 -40.69 -12.31
CA GLU A 136 -0.02 -39.97 -11.02
C GLU A 136 0.78 -38.67 -11.12
N VAL A 137 1.91 -38.67 -11.85
CA VAL A 137 2.74 -37.47 -12.01
C VAL A 137 2.11 -36.49 -12.99
N LEU A 138 1.49 -36.97 -14.08
CA LEU A 138 0.74 -36.13 -15.02
C LEU A 138 -0.44 -35.44 -14.34
N ASP A 139 -1.20 -36.15 -13.49
CA ASP A 139 -2.29 -35.56 -12.71
C ASP A 139 -1.79 -34.47 -11.75
N CYS A 140 -0.67 -34.72 -11.06
CA CYS A 140 -0.05 -33.72 -10.20
C CYS A 140 0.48 -32.52 -10.99
N ALA A 141 1.06 -32.74 -12.18
CA ALA A 141 1.52 -31.66 -13.05
C ALA A 141 0.36 -30.82 -13.58
N ALA A 142 -0.72 -31.44 -14.04
CA ALA A 142 -1.93 -30.74 -14.49
C ALA A 142 -2.57 -29.92 -13.35
N LYS A 143 -2.62 -30.46 -12.13
CA LYS A 143 -3.07 -29.70 -10.95
C LYS A 143 -2.17 -28.51 -10.65
N ARG A 144 -0.85 -28.68 -10.72
CA ARG A 144 0.12 -27.59 -10.55
C ARG A 144 -0.11 -26.49 -11.57
N ASP A 145 -0.29 -26.85 -12.84
CA ASP A 145 -0.46 -25.88 -13.92
C ASP A 145 -1.76 -25.07 -13.73
N ARG A 146 -2.87 -25.73 -13.38
CA ARG A 146 -4.12 -25.03 -13.02
C ARG A 146 -3.96 -24.08 -11.83
N ILE A 147 -3.25 -24.50 -10.78
CA ILE A 147 -2.98 -23.65 -9.62
C ILE A 147 -2.10 -22.46 -10.01
N ALA A 148 -1.11 -22.67 -10.87
CA ALA A 148 -0.24 -21.62 -11.38
C ALA A 148 -1.00 -20.61 -12.24
N GLU A 149 -1.93 -21.07 -13.08
CA GLU A 149 -2.80 -20.24 -13.90
C GLU A 149 -3.75 -19.38 -13.06
N ASP A 150 -4.35 -19.93 -12.00
CA ASP A 150 -5.29 -19.18 -11.15
C ASP A 150 -4.59 -18.26 -10.13
N LEU A 151 -3.53 -18.75 -9.46
CA LEU A 151 -2.89 -18.01 -8.37
C LEU A 151 -1.70 -17.16 -8.82
N GLY A 152 -1.06 -17.50 -9.94
CA GLY A 152 0.09 -16.77 -10.47
C GLY A 152 -0.20 -15.29 -10.75
N PRO A 153 -1.29 -14.96 -11.47
CA PRO A 153 -1.69 -13.56 -11.70
C PRO A 153 -2.00 -12.82 -10.39
N LYS A 154 -2.72 -13.46 -9.46
CA LYS A 154 -3.07 -12.87 -8.15
C LYS A 154 -1.83 -12.57 -7.32
N LEU A 155 -0.83 -13.46 -7.33
CA LEU A 155 0.43 -13.22 -6.64
C LEU A 155 1.17 -12.01 -7.23
N LYS A 156 1.23 -11.89 -8.56
CA LYS A 156 1.87 -10.75 -9.24
C LYS A 156 1.18 -9.43 -8.94
N ASP A 157 -0.16 -9.42 -8.89
CA ASP A 157 -0.93 -8.24 -8.51
C ASP A 157 -0.59 -7.79 -7.07
N ILE A 158 -0.63 -8.71 -6.12
CA ILE A 158 -0.28 -8.42 -4.71
C ILE A 158 1.16 -7.92 -4.59
N GLU A 159 2.11 -8.53 -5.29
CA GLU A 159 3.52 -8.07 -5.27
C GLU A 159 3.67 -6.66 -5.86
N THR A 160 2.88 -6.34 -6.89
CA THR A 160 2.84 -5.00 -7.50
C THR A 160 2.26 -3.97 -6.52
N ARG A 161 1.13 -4.28 -5.89
CA ARG A 161 0.49 -3.42 -4.89
C ARG A 161 1.40 -3.16 -3.69
N ILE A 162 2.06 -4.21 -3.16
CA ILE A 162 3.06 -4.05 -2.08
C ILE A 162 4.20 -3.13 -2.51
N LYS A 163 4.72 -3.29 -3.74
CA LYS A 163 5.81 -2.46 -4.25
C LYS A 163 5.39 -0.99 -4.36
N GLN A 164 4.20 -0.72 -4.90
CA GLN A 164 3.67 0.64 -5.04
C GLN A 164 3.41 1.28 -3.67
N ALA A 165 2.77 0.56 -2.75
CA ALA A 165 2.49 1.07 -1.41
C ALA A 165 3.79 1.36 -0.63
N ARG A 166 4.83 0.52 -0.77
CA ARG A 166 6.15 0.80 -0.21
C ARG A 166 6.82 2.04 -0.81
N ALA A 167 6.57 2.33 -2.09
CA ALA A 167 7.10 3.53 -2.74
C ALA A 167 6.44 4.80 -2.19
N ILE A 168 5.15 4.76 -1.85
CA ILE A 168 4.45 5.85 -1.13
C ILE A 168 5.08 6.03 0.25
N LEU A 169 5.19 4.95 1.03
CA LEU A 169 5.75 5.01 2.38
C LEU A 169 7.21 5.49 2.41
N ALA A 170 8.00 5.23 1.37
CA ALA A 170 9.40 5.67 1.29
C ALA A 170 9.57 7.20 1.20
N LYS A 171 8.50 7.94 0.94
CA LYS A 171 8.50 9.42 1.00
C LYS A 171 8.58 9.96 2.43
N TYR A 172 8.34 9.11 3.45
CA TYR A 172 8.16 9.47 4.86
C TYR A 172 9.12 8.72 5.79
#